data_AF-A0A7X5FAS1-F1
#
_entry.id   AF-A0A7X5FAS1-F1
#
_cell.length_a   1.000
_cell.length_b   1.000
_cell.length_c   1.000
_cell.angle_alpha   90.00
_cell.angle_beta   90.00
_cell.angle_gamma   90.00
#
_symmetry.space_group_name_H-M   'P 1'
#
loop_
_entity.id
_entity.type
_entity.pdbx_description
1 polymer ?
#
loop_
_entity_poly.entity_id
_entity_poly.type
_entity_poly.pdbx_seq_one_letter_code
_entity_poly.pdbx_strand_id
1 'polypeptide(L)'
;MTENKSKPKCRKKDLISLVWPVNIRCSTLIAGVPKGVTIDTVAGTWTFEGQTYQIGGNGRYNAIPWIDSPIGVYDRTKMKHLDQMHSDIIWVERRNVPAVD
;
A
#
# COMPACT_ATOMS: atom_id res chain seq x y z
N MET A 1 19.66 26.75 -16.26
CA MET A 1 18.48 25.87 -16.16
C MET A 1 18.26 25.57 -14.70
N THR A 2 17.31 26.24 -14.07
CA THR A 2 16.99 26.05 -12.64
C THR A 2 16.07 24.83 -12.53
N GLU A 3 16.58 23.73 -12.01
CA GLU A 3 15.79 22.55 -11.64
C GLU A 3 14.68 22.98 -10.66
N ASN A 4 13.44 23.00 -11.13
CA ASN A 4 12.27 23.13 -10.28
C ASN A 4 12.16 21.84 -9.46
N LYS A 5 12.84 21.77 -8.31
CA LYS A 5 12.71 20.64 -7.37
C LYS A 5 11.33 20.70 -6.74
N SER A 6 10.38 20.01 -7.34
CA SER A 6 9.01 19.84 -6.85
C SER A 6 9.04 19.27 -5.43
N LYS A 7 8.28 19.91 -4.52
CA LYS A 7 8.21 19.51 -3.11
C LYS A 7 7.57 18.11 -3.00
N PRO A 8 8.12 17.20 -2.17
CA PRO A 8 7.55 15.88 -2.00
C PRO A 8 6.14 15.96 -1.38
N LYS A 9 5.19 15.21 -1.95
CA LYS A 9 3.81 15.11 -1.47
C LYS A 9 3.68 14.30 -0.18
N CYS A 10 4.62 13.37 0.06
CA CYS A 10 4.69 12.54 1.27
C CYS A 10 6.15 12.43 1.76
N ARG A 11 6.36 12.18 3.05
CA ARG A 11 7.71 11.92 3.61
C ARG A 11 7.89 10.42 3.83
N LYS A 12 9.00 9.84 3.37
CA LYS A 12 9.25 8.38 3.49
C LYS A 12 9.08 7.85 4.93
N LYS A 13 9.50 8.59 5.95
CA LYS A 13 9.39 8.21 7.37
C LYS A 13 7.95 8.13 7.90
N ASP A 14 7.00 8.72 7.19
CA ASP A 14 5.58 8.71 7.55
C ASP A 14 4.82 7.62 6.79
N LEU A 15 5.48 6.93 5.85
CA LEU A 15 4.83 5.89 5.08
C LEU A 15 4.79 4.58 5.86
N ILE A 16 3.67 3.87 5.70
CA ILE A 16 3.48 2.50 6.16
C ILE A 16 2.93 1.69 4.98
N SER A 17 3.29 0.42 4.90
CA SER A 17 2.75 -0.49 3.89
C SER A 17 1.89 -1.56 4.52
N LEU A 18 0.74 -1.80 3.92
CA LEU A 18 -0.08 -2.96 4.21
C LEU A 18 0.33 -4.06 3.24
N VAL A 19 0.72 -5.21 3.77
CA VAL A 19 1.20 -6.36 3.00
C VAL A 19 0.32 -7.55 3.32
N TRP A 20 0.09 -8.39 2.32
CA TRP A 20 -0.52 -9.69 2.51
C TRP A 20 0.59 -10.76 2.54
N PRO A 21 0.94 -11.31 3.71
CA PRO A 21 1.97 -12.35 3.79
C PRO A 21 1.51 -13.66 3.14
N VAL A 22 2.45 -14.36 2.50
CA VAL A 22 2.20 -15.68 1.90
C VAL A 22 1.68 -16.66 2.95
N ASN A 23 0.66 -17.45 2.59
CA ASN A 23 0.10 -18.53 3.41
C ASN A 23 -0.54 -18.10 4.74
N ILE A 24 -0.89 -16.82 4.90
CA ILE A 24 -1.61 -16.32 6.08
C ILE A 24 -2.89 -15.61 5.62
N ARG A 25 -3.97 -15.73 6.42
CA ARG A 25 -5.27 -15.08 6.17
C ARG A 25 -5.36 -13.66 6.74
N CYS A 26 -4.22 -13.07 7.11
CA CYS A 26 -4.16 -11.78 7.79
C CYS A 26 -3.36 -10.79 6.94
N SER A 27 -3.71 -9.51 7.03
CA SER A 27 -2.83 -8.44 6.53
C SER A 27 -1.86 -8.03 7.64
N THR A 28 -0.66 -7.61 7.24
CA THR A 28 0.39 -7.14 8.16
C THR A 28 0.79 -5.73 7.79
N LEU A 29 0.93 -4.88 8.80
CA LEU A 29 1.52 -3.56 8.64
C LEU A 29 3.04 -3.65 8.80
N ILE A 30 3.77 -3.12 7.83
CA ILE A 30 5.22 -2.99 7.91
C ILE A 30 5.61 -1.51 7.89
N ALA A 31 6.52 -1.14 8.79
CA ALA A 31 7.17 0.15 8.76
C ALA A 31 8.25 0.12 7.67
N GLY A 32 7.98 0.75 6.53
CA GLY A 32 8.93 0.83 5.42
C GLY A 32 8.32 0.35 4.11
N VAL A 33 9.21 0.07 3.14
CA VAL A 33 8.85 -0.30 1.77
C VAL A 33 9.08 -1.80 1.58
N PRO A 34 8.05 -2.58 1.20
CA PRO A 34 8.21 -4.02 0.98
C PRO A 34 9.12 -4.31 -0.23
N LYS A 35 9.65 -5.53 -0.29
CA LYS A 35 10.53 -5.95 -1.38
C LYS A 35 9.80 -5.81 -2.73
N GLY A 36 10.49 -5.28 -3.73
CA GLY A 36 9.94 -5.07 -5.07
C GLY A 36 9.06 -3.83 -5.20
N VAL A 37 8.76 -3.11 -4.12
CA VAL A 37 8.06 -1.82 -4.19
C VAL A 37 9.03 -0.68 -4.36
N THR A 38 8.71 0.21 -5.30
CA THR A 38 9.40 1.50 -5.48
C THR A 38 8.47 2.63 -5.07
N ILE A 39 8.99 3.63 -4.34
CA ILE A 39 8.22 4.80 -3.89
C ILE A 39 8.73 6.06 -4.56
N ASP A 40 7.83 6.80 -5.21
CA ASP A 40 8.05 8.18 -5.65
C ASP A 40 7.28 9.13 -4.73
N THR A 41 8.01 9.74 -3.80
CA THR A 41 7.44 10.71 -2.85
C THR A 41 7.08 12.05 -3.48
N VAL A 42 7.62 12.38 -4.66
CA VAL A 42 7.33 13.63 -5.37
C VAL A 42 6.03 13.45 -6.17
N ALA A 43 5.92 12.36 -6.92
CA ALA A 43 4.68 12.02 -7.62
C ALA A 43 3.56 11.64 -6.64
N GLY A 44 3.89 11.10 -5.47
CA GLY A 44 2.94 10.58 -4.49
C GLY A 44 2.47 9.17 -4.84
N THR A 45 3.33 8.38 -5.47
CA THR A 45 2.99 7.06 -6.04
C THR A 45 3.89 5.97 -5.50
N TRP A 46 3.42 4.74 -5.65
CA TRP A 46 4.21 3.54 -5.44
C TRP A 46 4.03 2.59 -6.63
N THR A 47 5.06 1.81 -6.94
CA THR A 47 5.07 0.90 -8.07
C THR A 47 5.47 -0.49 -7.61
N PHE A 48 4.75 -1.50 -8.09
CA PHE A 48 5.01 -2.92 -7.85
C PHE A 48 4.71 -3.70 -9.12
N GLU A 49 5.61 -4.60 -9.52
CA GLU A 49 5.45 -5.43 -10.73
C GLU A 49 5.05 -4.64 -12.00
N GLY A 50 5.65 -3.46 -12.17
CA GLY A 50 5.37 -2.57 -13.32
C GLY A 50 4.06 -1.79 -13.24
N GLN A 51 3.23 -2.01 -12.21
CA GLN A 51 1.99 -1.28 -11.99
C GLN A 51 2.19 -0.16 -10.98
N THR A 52 1.62 1.02 -11.28
CA THR A 52 1.78 2.23 -10.46
C THR A 52 0.47 2.67 -9.85
N TYR A 53 0.52 3.00 -8.57
CA TYR A 53 -0.62 3.31 -7.72
C TYR A 53 -0.38 4.59 -6.94
N GLN A 54 -1.45 5.27 -6.52
CA GLN A 54 -1.35 6.43 -5.64
C GLN A 54 -1.15 5.97 -4.19
N ILE A 55 -0.26 6.64 -3.45
CA ILE A 55 -0.12 6.46 -2.00
C ILE A 55 -1.43 6.91 -1.34
N GLY A 56 -2.04 6.04 -0.53
CA GLY A 56 -3.34 6.26 0.08
C GLY A 56 -4.52 6.32 -0.89
N GLY A 57 -4.30 5.96 -2.16
CA GLY A 57 -5.36 5.88 -3.15
C GLY A 57 -6.07 4.52 -3.10
N ASN A 58 -7.24 4.45 -3.75
CA ASN A 58 -8.04 3.23 -3.86
C ASN A 58 -7.44 2.18 -4.83
N GLY A 59 -6.14 2.30 -5.12
CA GLY A 59 -5.38 1.48 -6.05
C GLY A 59 -4.85 0.24 -5.34
N ARG A 60 -5.75 -0.62 -4.90
CA ARG A 60 -5.41 -1.92 -4.34
C ARG A 60 -4.68 -2.71 -5.41
N TYR A 61 -3.44 -3.11 -5.13
CA TYR A 61 -2.87 -4.17 -5.96
C TYR A 61 -3.69 -5.43 -5.66
N ASN A 62 -4.20 -6.08 -6.70
CA ASN A 62 -4.96 -7.32 -6.58
C ASN A 62 -4.01 -8.40 -6.09
N ALA A 63 -3.81 -8.47 -4.78
CA ALA A 63 -3.05 -9.52 -4.13
C ALA A 63 -3.65 -10.85 -4.58
N ILE A 64 -2.90 -11.56 -5.41
CA ILE A 64 -3.19 -12.94 -5.73
C ILE A 64 -2.96 -13.66 -4.40
N PRO A 65 -3.93 -14.43 -3.88
CA PRO A 65 -3.65 -15.30 -2.73
C PRO A 65 -2.37 -16.09 -3.10
N TRP A 66 -1.49 -16.40 -2.15
CA TRP A 66 -0.21 -17.12 -2.35
C TRP A 66 1.05 -16.29 -2.67
N ILE A 67 1.00 -14.96 -2.79
CA ILE A 67 2.21 -14.12 -3.00
C ILE A 67 2.30 -13.05 -1.90
N ASP A 68 3.52 -12.75 -1.43
CA ASP A 68 3.83 -11.69 -0.44
C ASP A 68 3.60 -10.32 -1.07
N SER A 69 2.34 -10.00 -1.34
CA SER A 69 1.98 -8.86 -2.19
C SER A 69 1.68 -7.63 -1.33
N PRO A 70 2.27 -6.47 -1.67
CA PRO A 70 1.82 -5.21 -1.11
C PRO A 70 0.36 -4.99 -1.51
N ILE A 71 -0.48 -4.67 -0.54
CA ILE A 71 -1.87 -4.27 -0.78
C ILE A 71 -1.92 -2.78 -1.09
N GLY A 72 -1.17 -1.98 -0.31
CA GLY A 72 -1.11 -0.54 -0.45
C GLY A 72 -0.03 0.12 0.39
N VAL A 73 0.25 1.39 0.07
CA VAL A 73 1.17 2.27 0.80
C VAL A 73 0.40 3.51 1.25
N TYR A 74 0.55 3.88 2.52
CA TYR A 74 -0.26 4.92 3.16
C TYR A 74 0.64 5.90 3.92
N ASP A 75 0.18 7.13 4.10
CA ASP A 75 0.87 8.15 4.89
C ASP A 75 0.13 8.26 6.22
N ARG A 76 0.77 7.81 7.30
CA ARG A 76 0.13 7.72 8.62
C ARG A 76 -0.20 9.07 9.25
N THR A 77 0.27 10.16 8.66
CA THR A 77 -0.04 11.53 9.10
C THR A 77 -1.30 12.09 8.45
N LYS A 78 -1.90 11.37 7.49
CA LYS A 78 -3.08 11.82 6.73
C LYS A 78 -4.28 10.92 7.03
N MET A 79 -5.33 11.49 7.64
CA MET A 79 -6.55 10.73 7.99
C MET A 79 -7.17 9.99 6.80
N LYS A 80 -7.28 10.64 5.63
CA LYS A 80 -7.79 9.99 4.41
C LYS A 80 -7.02 8.73 4.02
N HIS A 81 -5.71 8.69 4.28
CA HIS A 81 -4.90 7.51 4.00
C HIS A 81 -5.17 6.41 5.02
N LEU A 82 -5.41 6.76 6.29
CA LEU A 82 -5.78 5.81 7.34
C LEU A 82 -7.18 5.21 7.09
N ASP A 83 -8.14 6.01 6.64
CA ASP A 83 -9.49 5.54 6.28
C ASP A 83 -9.44 4.54 5.11
N GLN A 84 -8.60 4.84 4.11
CA GLN A 84 -8.37 3.92 2.99
C GLN A 84 -7.66 2.65 3.46
N MET A 85 -6.64 2.76 4.30
CA MET A 85 -5.94 1.60 4.87
C MET A 85 -6.91 0.69 5.63
N HIS A 86 -7.78 1.26 6.46
CA HIS A 86 -8.82 0.52 7.16
C HIS A 86 -9.79 -0.19 6.20
N SER A 87 -10.21 0.51 5.13
CA SER A 87 -11.06 -0.07 4.09
C SER A 87 -10.39 -1.25 3.37
N ASP A 88 -9.08 -1.21 3.22
CA ASP A 88 -8.29 -2.26 2.57
C ASP A 88 -8.06 -3.46 3.51
N ILE A 89 -7.90 -3.22 4.82
CA ILE A 89 -7.88 -4.27 5.85
C ILE A 89 -9.20 -5.06 5.84
N ILE A 90 -10.34 -4.36 5.89
CA ILE A 90 -11.68 -5.00 5.85
C ILE A 90 -11.84 -5.83 4.57
N TRP A 91 -11.31 -5.34 3.44
CA TRP A 91 -11.37 -6.08 2.19
C TRP A 91 -10.59 -7.40 2.24
N VAL A 92 -9.39 -7.41 2.83
CA VAL A 92 -8.60 -8.64 3.03
C VAL A 92 -9.34 -9.63 3.91
N GLU A 93 -9.90 -9.16 5.03
CA GLU A 93 -10.66 -10.00 5.96
C GLU A 93 -11.84 -10.68 5.28
N ARG A 94 -12.64 -9.92 4.50
CA ARG A 94 -13.80 -10.46 3.78
C ARG A 94 -13.42 -11.49 2.71
N ARG A 95 -12.29 -11.32 2.04
CA ARG A 95 -11.83 -12.26 1.01
C ARG A 95 -11.38 -13.61 1.60
N ASN A 96 -10.99 -13.63 2.87
CA ASN A 96 -10.49 -14.81 3.58
C ASN A 96 -11.54 -15.54 4.42
N VAL A 97 -12.78 -15.06 4.43
CA VAL A 97 -13.90 -15.78 5.05
C VAL A 97 -14.09 -17.08 4.26
N PRO A 98 -14.01 -18.26 4.89
CA PRO A 98 -14.35 -19.50 4.20
C PRO A 98 -15.76 -19.38 3.64
N ALA A 99 -15.96 -19.80 2.39
CA ALA A 99 -17.30 -19.90 1.84
C ALA A 99 -18.11 -20.75 2.82
N VAL A 100 -19.19 -20.17 3.35
CA VAL A 100 -20.12 -20.93 4.17
C VAL A 100 -20.85 -21.84 3.18
N ASP A 101 -20.62 -23.15 3.30
CA ASP A 101 -21.37 -24.18 2.56
C ASP A 101 -22.87 -24.12 2.88
#